data_AF-A0A9D6CP38-F1
#
_entry.id   AF-A0A9D6CP38-F1
#
_cell.length_a   1.000
_cell.length_b   1.000
_cell.length_c   1.000
_cell.angle_alpha   90.00
_cell.angle_beta   90.00
_cell.angle_gamma   90.00
#
_symmetry.space_group_name_H-M   'P 1'
#
loop_
_entity.id
_entity.type
_entity.pdbx_description
1 polymer ?
#
loop_
_entity_poly.entity_id
_entity_poly.type
_entity_poly.pdbx_seq_one_letter_code
_entity_poly.pdbx_strand_id
1 'polypeptide(L)'
;MVLHITDDRACELAAELAALTGETQARAVTMALEERLDRERARPRPRKKATVEEILAIGRQVVRDLGYQPDLDHTAFLYDERGMPK
;
A
#
# COMPACT_ATOMS: atom_id res chain seq x y z
N MET A 1 -5.47 -0.21 -33.37
CA MET A 1 -4.17 -0.91 -33.20
C MET A 1 -4.43 -2.40 -33.10
N VAL A 2 -3.51 -3.24 -33.58
CA VAL A 2 -3.60 -4.70 -33.50
C VAL A 2 -2.49 -5.21 -32.57
N LEU A 3 -2.85 -6.06 -31.62
CA LEU A 3 -1.90 -6.78 -30.77
C LEU A 3 -1.69 -8.16 -31.37
N HIS A 4 -0.45 -8.48 -31.77
CA HIS A 4 -0.09 -9.80 -32.28
C HIS A 4 0.78 -10.51 -31.25
N ILE A 5 0.35 -11.69 -30.80
CA ILE A 5 1.04 -12.51 -29.79
C ILE A 5 1.51 -13.78 -30.50
N THR A 6 2.83 -14.00 -30.54
CA THR A 6 3.46 -15.21 -31.10
C THR A 6 4.09 -16.11 -30.04
N ASP A 7 3.91 -15.76 -28.76
CA ASP A 7 4.41 -16.57 -27.66
C ASP A 7 3.52 -17.81 -27.52
N ASP A 8 4.11 -19.00 -27.71
CA ASP A 8 3.40 -20.27 -27.70
C ASP A 8 2.65 -20.48 -26.38
N ARG A 9 3.29 -20.10 -25.26
CA ARG A 9 2.70 -20.28 -23.94
C ARG A 9 1.49 -19.37 -23.72
N ALA A 10 1.54 -18.12 -24.18
CA ALA A 10 0.41 -17.20 -24.14
C ALA A 10 -0.77 -17.71 -24.98
N CYS A 11 -0.49 -18.28 -26.17
CA CYS A 11 -1.50 -18.89 -27.03
C CYS A 11 -2.16 -20.11 -26.35
N GLU A 12 -1.37 -20.99 -25.74
CA GLU A 12 -1.89 -22.14 -24.97
C GLU A 12 -2.80 -21.70 -23.82
N LEU A 13 -2.35 -20.74 -23.01
CA LEU A 13 -3.12 -20.21 -21.88
C LEU A 13 -4.43 -19.55 -22.34
N ALA A 14 -4.40 -18.80 -23.44
CA ALA A 14 -5.59 -18.18 -24.00
C ALA A 14 -6.58 -19.23 -24.52
N ALA A 15 -6.09 -20.30 -25.16
CA ALA A 15 -6.91 -21.40 -25.65
C ALA A 15 -7.56 -22.19 -24.50
N GLU A 16 -6.78 -22.51 -23.46
CA GLU A 16 -7.26 -23.22 -22.28
C GLU A 16 -8.34 -22.41 -21.54
N LEU A 17 -8.08 -21.12 -21.30
CA LEU A 17 -9.04 -20.24 -20.63
C LEU A 17 -10.33 -20.09 -21.45
N ALA A 18 -10.22 -19.88 -22.75
CA ALA A 18 -11.37 -19.80 -23.65
C ALA A 18 -12.21 -21.09 -23.65
N ALA A 19 -11.57 -22.26 -23.63
CA ALA A 19 -12.26 -23.54 -23.55
C ALA A 19 -13.01 -23.73 -22.22
N LEU A 20 -12.42 -23.27 -21.11
CA LEU A 20 -13.04 -23.36 -19.78
C LEU A 20 -14.21 -22.38 -19.60
N THR A 21 -14.12 -21.18 -20.18
CA THR A 21 -15.16 -20.14 -20.04
C THR A 21 -16.22 -20.17 -21.14
N GLY A 22 -15.98 -20.88 -22.23
CA GLY A 22 -16.85 -20.87 -23.42
C GLY A 22 -16.77 -19.56 -24.22
N GLU A 23 -15.72 -18.77 -24.01
CA GLU A 23 -15.49 -17.49 -24.68
C GLU A 23 -14.51 -17.63 -25.86
N THR A 24 -14.33 -16.54 -26.64
CA THR A 24 -13.25 -16.49 -27.63
C THR A 24 -11.91 -16.22 -26.94
N GLN A 25 -10.79 -16.66 -27.53
CA GLN A 25 -9.45 -16.35 -27.00
C GLN A 25 -9.23 -14.84 -26.86
N ALA A 26 -9.73 -14.04 -27.79
CA ALA A 26 -9.65 -12.58 -27.71
C ALA A 26 -10.38 -12.04 -26.47
N ARG A 27 -11.61 -12.50 -26.22
CA ARG A 27 -12.41 -12.13 -25.04
C ARG A 27 -11.70 -12.55 -23.74
N ALA A 28 -11.21 -13.78 -23.69
CA ALA A 28 -10.48 -14.33 -22.54
C ALA A 28 -9.22 -13.51 -22.22
N VAL A 29 -8.44 -13.15 -23.26
CA VAL A 29 -7.24 -12.30 -23.10
C VAL A 29 -7.62 -10.88 -22.66
N THR A 30 -8.65 -10.27 -23.25
CA THR A 30 -9.12 -8.94 -22.84
C THR A 30 -9.51 -8.93 -21.36
N MET A 31 -10.30 -9.90 -20.92
CA MET A 31 -10.72 -9.99 -19.52
C MET A 31 -9.54 -10.23 -18.57
N ALA A 32 -8.62 -11.14 -18.91
CA ALA A 32 -7.45 -11.39 -18.09
C ALA A 32 -6.58 -10.13 -17.92
N LEU A 33 -6.46 -9.31 -18.97
CA LEU A 33 -5.75 -8.03 -18.93
C LEU A 33 -6.50 -6.99 -18.08
N GLU A 34 -7.81 -6.87 -18.23
CA GLU A 34 -8.66 -5.98 -17.42
C GLU A 34 -8.53 -6.31 -15.93
N GLU A 35 -8.70 -7.57 -15.55
CA GLU A 35 -8.55 -8.00 -14.16
C GLU A 35 -7.15 -7.75 -13.61
N ARG A 36 -6.10 -7.97 -14.42
CA ARG A 36 -4.72 -7.73 -14.00
C ARG A 36 -4.46 -6.25 -13.81
N LEU A 37 -4.98 -5.40 -14.70
CA LEU A 37 -4.90 -3.95 -14.58
C LEU A 37 -5.65 -3.46 -13.35
N ASP A 38 -6.83 -3.99 -13.07
CA ASP A 38 -7.60 -3.62 -11.89
C ASP A 38 -6.88 -4.03 -10.61
N ARG A 39 -6.28 -5.23 -10.55
CA ARG A 39 -5.41 -5.64 -9.45
C ARG A 39 -4.22 -4.70 -9.25
N GLU A 40 -3.54 -4.29 -10.31
CA GLU A 40 -2.40 -3.37 -10.20
C GLU A 40 -2.82 -1.92 -9.88
N ARG A 41 -4.00 -1.47 -10.33
CA ARG A 41 -4.58 -0.17 -9.97
C ARG A 41 -5.04 -0.12 -8.52
N ALA A 42 -5.63 -1.21 -8.03
CA ALA A 42 -6.07 -1.35 -6.64
C ALA A 42 -4.91 -1.59 -5.68
N ARG A 43 -3.75 -2.06 -6.18
CA ARG A 43 -2.55 -2.23 -5.37
C ARG A 43 -2.21 -0.89 -4.72
N PRO A 44 -2.12 -0.82 -3.37
CA PRO A 44 -1.68 0.38 -2.70
C PRO A 44 -0.34 0.76 -3.29
N ARG A 45 -0.25 1.94 -3.92
CA ARG A 45 1.06 2.48 -4.30
C ARG A 45 1.92 2.43 -3.04
N PRO A 46 3.19 2.00 -3.12
CA PRO A 46 4.07 2.12 -1.97
C PRO A 46 3.92 3.54 -1.48
N ARG A 47 3.43 3.69 -0.23
CA ARG A 47 3.27 5.03 0.36
C ARG A 47 4.61 5.71 0.14
N LYS A 48 4.60 6.85 -0.56
CA LYS A 48 5.81 7.67 -0.64
C LYS A 48 6.30 7.78 0.79
N LYS A 49 7.59 7.52 1.02
CA LYS A 49 8.17 7.76 2.33
C LYS A 49 7.76 9.18 2.72
N ALA A 50 7.19 9.33 3.91
CA ALA A 50 6.74 10.63 4.36
C ALA A 50 7.91 11.61 4.23
N THR A 51 7.65 12.81 3.72
CA THR A 51 8.69 13.82 3.66
C THR A 51 9.09 14.23 5.07
N VAL A 52 10.28 14.82 5.21
CA VAL A 52 10.71 15.37 6.51
C VAL A 52 9.70 16.41 7.00
N GLU A 53 9.14 17.21 6.09
CA GLU A 53 8.11 18.21 6.39
C GLU A 53 6.82 17.59 6.93
N GLU A 54 6.35 16.47 6.36
CA GLU A 54 5.16 15.75 6.82
C GLU A 54 5.37 15.19 8.23
N ILE A 55 6.54 14.59 8.49
CA ILE A 55 6.91 14.07 9.82
C ILE A 55 6.94 15.21 10.84
N LEU A 56 7.59 16.34 10.51
CA LEU A 56 7.65 17.50 11.39
C LEU A 56 6.28 18.15 11.62
N ALA A 57 5.39 18.12 10.62
CA ALA A 57 4.03 18.64 10.76
C ALA A 57 3.23 17.82 11.78
N ILE A 58 3.37 16.49 11.77
CA ILE A 58 2.77 15.60 12.77
C ILE A 58 3.32 15.94 14.17
N GLY A 59 4.65 16.08 14.31
CA GLY A 59 5.27 16.43 15.60
C GLY A 59 4.72 17.75 16.18
N ARG A 60 4.59 18.79 15.35
CA ARG A 60 3.99 20.07 15.76
C ARG A 60 2.52 19.94 16.15
N GLN A 61 1.76 19.10 15.43
CA GLN A 61 0.35 18.85 15.76
C GLN A 61 0.24 18.18 17.13
N VAL A 62 1.02 17.14 17.39
CA VAL A 62 1.02 16.42 18.68
C VAL A 62 1.39 17.34 19.84
N VAL A 63 2.41 18.20 19.68
CA VAL A 63 2.79 19.19 20.68
C VAL A 63 1.65 20.15 21.01
N ARG A 64 0.92 20.62 19.99
CA ARG A 64 -0.25 21.48 20.17
C ARG A 64 -1.39 20.75 20.90
N ASP A 65 -1.70 19.53 20.47
CA ASP A 65 -2.87 18.80 20.96
C ASP A 65 -2.68 18.27 22.38
N LEU A 66 -1.47 17.82 22.72
CA LEU A 66 -1.16 17.29 24.05
C LEU A 66 -0.85 18.40 25.07
N GLY A 67 -0.77 19.67 24.64
CA GLY A 67 -0.33 20.76 25.51
C GLY A 67 1.04 20.48 26.12
N TYR A 68 1.99 20.01 25.28
CA TYR A 68 3.30 19.57 25.73
C TYR A 68 3.95 20.60 26.66
N GLN A 69 4.32 20.17 27.86
CA GLN A 69 5.05 20.96 28.85
C GLN A 69 6.53 20.60 28.75
N PRO A 70 7.39 21.48 28.19
CA PRO A 70 8.82 21.20 28.04
C PRO A 70 9.53 20.96 29.37
N ASP A 71 8.94 21.46 30.46
CA ASP A 71 9.52 21.51 31.79
C ASP A 71 9.01 20.36 32.69
N LEU A 72 8.29 19.39 32.12
CA LEU A 72 7.88 18.21 32.86
C LEU A 72 9.12 17.41 33.20
N ASP A 73 9.55 17.42 34.46
CA ASP A 73 10.60 16.53 34.93
C ASP A 73 10.11 15.09 34.79
N HIS A 74 10.56 14.43 33.72
CA HIS A 74 10.19 13.05 33.42
C HIS A 74 10.61 12.11 34.55
N THR A 75 11.63 12.47 35.32
CA THR A 75 12.09 11.70 36.49
C THR A 75 11.04 11.74 37.57
N ALA A 76 10.61 12.93 37.99
CA ALA A 76 9.56 13.11 39.00
C ALA A 76 8.19 12.57 38.52
N PHE A 77 7.93 12.59 37.22
CA PHE A 77 6.69 12.05 36.64
C PHE A 77 6.67 10.51 36.64
N LEU A 78 7.76 9.85 36.24
CA LEU A 78 7.81 8.41 36.03
C LEU A 78 8.29 7.62 37.26
N TYR A 79 9.06 8.23 38.15
CA TYR A 79 9.72 7.57 39.27
C TYR A 79 9.37 8.21 40.61
N ASP A 80 9.34 7.40 41.67
CA ASP A 80 9.23 7.85 43.05
C ASP A 80 10.58 8.36 43.60
N GLU A 81 10.57 8.86 44.83
CA GLU A 81 11.77 9.39 45.51
C GLU A 81 12.87 8.34 45.72
N ARG A 82 12.55 7.05 45.56
CA ARG A 82 13.50 5.93 45.65
C ARG A 82 13.99 5.47 44.27
N GLY A 83 13.55 6.13 43.20
CA GLY A 83 13.88 5.80 41.82
C GLY A 83 13.10 4.61 41.27
N MET A 84 12.03 4.16 41.92
CA MET A 84 11.17 3.07 41.45
C MET A 84 10.07 3.62 40.53
N PRO A 85 9.67 2.88 39.48
CA PRO A 85 8.54 3.28 38.65
C PRO A 85 7.26 3.43 39.48
N LYS A 86 6.54 4.53 39.27
CA LYS A 86 5.21 4.76 39.86
C LYS A 86 4.12 3.92 39.22
#